data_AF-A0A933GE49-F1
#
_entry.id   AF-A0A933GE49-F1
#
_cell.length_a   1.000
_cell.length_b   1.000
_cell.length_c   1.000
_cell.angle_alpha   90.00
_cell.angle_beta   90.00
_cell.angle_gamma   90.00
#
_symmetry.space_group_name_H-M   'P 1'
#
loop_
_entity.id
_entity.type
_entity.pdbx_description
1 polymer ?
#
loop_
_entity_poly.entity_id
_entity_poly.type
_entity_poly.pdbx_seq_one_letter_code
_entity_poly.pdbx_strand_id
1 'polypeptide(L)'
;MKSVRFGSAILAGLVGTLAMTALMYAAPLMGLPPMDLLQALGGVFPLGISPYVVGGLIHLGIGVTLAVFYAVIFERILPGPRWARGAVFALLPWLFAITLMAPAMAWVEAAVNPPAKAQQVVNPCGVSKPANPCGTQPKAANPCGAIASAPANASGPAASDAPASSPWLLGMMSLMAHLVYGGIVGSFYRRTV
;
A
#
# COMPACT_ATOMS: atom_id res chain seq x y z
N MET A 1 -7.40 29.87 -24.76
CA MET A 1 -7.33 28.87 -23.67
C MET A 1 -5.91 28.87 -23.11
N LYS A 2 -5.73 29.06 -21.79
CA LYS A 2 -4.40 29.02 -21.17
C LYS A 2 -3.81 27.59 -21.27
N SER A 3 -2.57 27.46 -21.74
CA SER A 3 -1.92 26.17 -21.99
C SER A 3 -1.50 25.45 -20.70
N VAL A 4 -1.46 24.12 -20.73
CA VAL A 4 -0.99 23.30 -19.60
C VAL A 4 0.55 23.31 -19.59
N ARG A 5 1.17 23.69 -18.47
CA ARG A 5 2.62 23.61 -18.28
C ARG A 5 3.02 22.27 -17.66
N PHE A 6 3.28 21.27 -18.48
CA PHE A 6 3.62 19.92 -18.01
C PHE A 6 4.85 19.90 -17.09
N GLY A 7 5.91 20.65 -17.40
CA GLY A 7 7.10 20.70 -16.53
C GLY A 7 6.79 21.19 -15.11
N SER A 8 5.86 22.13 -14.96
CA SER A 8 5.42 22.60 -13.64
C SER A 8 4.55 21.56 -12.93
N ALA A 9 3.72 20.81 -13.66
CA ALA A 9 2.93 19.72 -13.09
C ALA A 9 3.81 18.55 -12.61
N ILE A 10 4.82 18.19 -13.41
CA ILE A 10 5.81 17.15 -13.05
C ILE A 10 6.56 17.57 -11.78
N LEU A 11 7.10 18.79 -11.75
CA LEU A 11 7.80 19.30 -10.56
C LEU A 11 6.89 19.31 -9.33
N ALA A 12 5.64 19.77 -9.48
CA ALA A 12 4.66 19.78 -8.40
C ALA A 12 4.37 18.37 -7.86
N GLY A 13 4.23 17.39 -8.76
CA GLY A 13 4.05 15.98 -8.38
C GLY A 13 5.25 15.39 -7.67
N LEU A 14 6.48 15.65 -8.16
CA LEU A 14 7.71 15.20 -7.50
C LEU A 14 7.82 15.76 -6.07
N VAL A 15 7.69 17.07 -5.91
CA VAL A 15 7.79 17.73 -4.60
C VAL A 15 6.67 17.28 -3.65
N GLY A 16 5.44 17.18 -4.16
CA GLY A 16 4.30 16.70 -3.37
C GLY A 16 4.49 15.27 -2.87
N THR A 17 4.99 14.38 -3.74
CA THR A 17 5.21 12.98 -3.38
C THR A 17 6.32 12.84 -2.35
N LEU A 18 7.46 13.52 -2.57
CA LEU A 18 8.57 13.49 -1.61
C LEU A 18 8.14 14.00 -0.23
N ALA A 19 7.36 15.07 -0.17
CA ALA A 19 6.84 15.60 1.09
C ALA A 19 5.88 14.62 1.78
N MET A 20 4.98 13.98 1.01
CA MET A 20 4.08 12.95 1.52
C MET A 20 4.86 11.74 2.04
N THR A 21 5.84 11.25 1.29
CA THR A 21 6.72 10.15 1.68
C THR A 21 7.49 10.50 2.96
N ALA A 22 8.09 11.69 3.04
CA ALA A 22 8.78 12.15 4.24
C ALA A 22 7.85 12.16 5.46
N LEU A 23 6.61 12.62 5.30
CA LEU A 23 5.61 12.62 6.37
C LEU A 23 5.26 11.19 6.83
N MET A 24 5.16 10.25 5.90
CA MET A 24 4.91 8.84 6.22
C MET A 24 6.06 8.21 7.01
N TYR A 25 7.31 8.49 6.61
CA TYR A 25 8.49 8.03 7.36
C TYR A 25 8.68 8.75 8.70
N ALA A 26 8.07 9.92 8.89
CA ALA A 26 8.02 10.61 10.16
C ALA A 26 6.93 10.08 11.12
N ALA A 27 5.98 9.28 10.64
CA ALA A 27 4.88 8.76 11.47
C ALA A 27 5.35 7.98 12.72
N PRO A 28 6.42 7.16 12.68
CA PRO A 28 6.95 6.50 13.88
C PRO A 28 7.41 7.46 14.98
N LEU A 29 7.84 8.68 14.61
CA LEU A 29 8.21 9.70 15.59
C LEU A 29 7.01 10.22 16.39
N MET A 30 5.78 9.95 15.92
CA MET A 30 4.52 10.25 16.58
C MET A 30 3.94 9.04 17.34
N GLY A 31 4.72 7.96 17.50
CA GLY A 31 4.29 6.74 18.20
C GLY A 31 3.44 5.80 17.34
N LEU A 32 3.41 5.99 16.03
CA LEU A 32 2.69 5.11 15.10
C LEU A 32 3.56 3.95 14.61
N PRO A 33 2.96 2.80 14.24
CA PRO A 33 3.72 1.74 13.61
C PRO A 33 4.29 2.25 12.27
N PRO A 34 5.48 1.78 11.88
CA PRO A 34 6.07 2.11 10.60
C PRO A 34 5.19 1.58 9.46
N MET A 35 4.84 2.46 8.52
CA MET A 35 4.15 2.09 7.28
C MET A 35 5.15 2.09 6.13
N ASP A 36 5.70 0.93 5.80
CA ASP A 36 6.66 0.79 4.71
C ASP A 36 5.97 0.64 3.34
N LEU A 37 5.39 1.75 2.87
CA LEU A 37 4.69 1.79 1.58
C LEU A 37 5.61 1.47 0.41
N LEU A 38 6.87 1.91 0.45
CA LEU A 38 7.82 1.70 -0.64
C LEU A 38 8.19 0.23 -0.76
N GLN A 39 8.45 -0.45 0.36
CA GLN A 39 8.64 -1.89 0.35
C GLN A 39 7.39 -2.62 -0.14
N ALA A 40 6.20 -2.22 0.35
CA ALA A 40 4.94 -2.85 -0.04
C ALA A 40 4.67 -2.73 -1.55
N LEU A 41 4.81 -1.53 -2.13
CA LEU A 41 4.63 -1.30 -3.57
C LEU A 41 5.67 -2.06 -4.39
N GLY A 42 6.93 -2.07 -3.95
CA GLY A 42 8.00 -2.79 -4.64
C GLY A 42 7.86 -4.30 -4.59
N GLY A 43 7.32 -4.84 -3.49
CA GLY A 43 7.12 -6.28 -3.30
C GLY A 43 6.12 -6.90 -4.28
N VAL A 44 5.18 -6.11 -4.80
CA VAL A 44 4.21 -6.55 -5.82
C VAL A 44 4.88 -6.82 -7.17
N PHE A 45 6.02 -6.18 -7.44
CA PHE A 45 6.73 -6.29 -8.72
C PHE A 45 8.14 -6.84 -8.50
N PRO A 46 8.32 -8.16 -8.41
CA PRO A 46 9.62 -8.79 -8.15
C PRO A 46 10.51 -8.72 -9.41
N LEU A 47 11.10 -7.56 -9.67
CA LEU A 47 11.96 -7.30 -10.84
C LEU A 47 13.44 -7.66 -10.61
N GLY A 48 13.78 -8.32 -9.50
CA GLY A 48 15.17 -8.63 -9.12
C GLY A 48 15.99 -7.40 -8.69
N ILE A 49 15.34 -6.24 -8.52
CA ILE A 49 15.91 -4.98 -8.01
C ILE A 49 15.37 -4.77 -6.58
N SER A 50 16.06 -3.98 -5.75
CA SER A 50 15.58 -3.61 -4.41
C SER A 50 14.11 -3.16 -4.42
N PRO A 51 13.23 -3.77 -3.60
CA PRO A 51 11.81 -3.38 -3.51
C PRO A 51 11.64 -1.89 -3.21
N TYR A 52 12.52 -1.30 -2.39
CA TYR A 52 12.48 0.12 -2.09
C TYR A 52 12.68 1.00 -3.32
N VAL A 53 13.56 0.60 -4.24
CA VAL A 53 13.82 1.34 -5.49
C VAL A 53 12.61 1.22 -6.40
N VAL A 54 12.11 0.01 -6.59
CA VAL A 54 10.94 -0.25 -7.45
C VAL A 54 9.70 0.48 -6.92
N GLY A 55 9.39 0.29 -5.64
CA GLY A 55 8.25 0.94 -5.00
C GLY A 55 8.40 2.46 -4.91
N GLY A 56 9.62 2.98 -4.70
CA GLY A 56 9.90 4.41 -4.77
C GLY A 56 9.62 5.00 -6.14
N LEU A 57 10.05 4.33 -7.22
CA LEU A 57 9.77 4.76 -8.60
C LEU A 57 8.28 4.70 -8.93
N ILE A 58 7.57 3.65 -8.49
CA ILE A 58 6.12 3.53 -8.67
C ILE A 58 5.41 4.64 -7.91
N HIS A 59 5.76 4.89 -6.65
CA HIS A 59 5.13 5.93 -5.84
C HIS A 59 5.33 7.33 -6.45
N LEU A 60 6.57 7.62 -6.89
CA LEU A 60 6.91 8.86 -7.57
C LEU A 60 6.15 9.01 -8.90
N GLY A 61 6.08 7.93 -9.68
CA GLY A 61 5.35 7.90 -10.96
C GLY A 61 3.84 8.14 -10.78
N ILE A 62 3.23 7.52 -9.78
CA ILE A 62 1.81 7.74 -9.42
C ILE A 62 1.60 9.20 -9.04
N GLY A 63 2.47 9.76 -8.19
CA GLY A 63 2.35 11.14 -7.74
C GLY A 63 2.53 12.17 -8.86
N VAL A 64 3.44 11.92 -9.82
CA VAL A 64 3.55 12.76 -11.03
C VAL A 64 2.31 12.64 -11.92
N THR A 65 1.81 11.42 -12.12
CA THR A 65 0.61 11.16 -12.93
C THR A 65 -0.60 11.88 -12.36
N LEU A 66 -0.82 11.79 -11.04
CA LEU A 66 -1.91 12.49 -10.35
C LEU A 66 -1.77 14.02 -10.46
N ALA A 67 -0.56 14.57 -10.39
CA ALA A 67 -0.34 16.01 -10.54
C ALA A 67 -0.63 16.51 -11.96
N VAL A 68 -0.28 15.72 -12.99
CA VAL A 68 -0.66 16.00 -14.38
C VAL A 68 -2.18 15.95 -14.54
N PHE A 69 -2.83 14.93 -13.97
CA PHE A 69 -4.28 14.79 -14.00
C PHE A 69 -5.00 15.98 -13.34
N TYR A 70 -4.51 16.42 -12.18
CA TYR A 70 -4.95 17.66 -11.53
C TYR A 70 -4.80 18.89 -12.45
N ALA A 71 -3.63 19.05 -13.07
CA ALA A 71 -3.34 20.20 -13.92
C ALA A 71 -4.24 20.29 -15.17
N VAL A 72 -4.59 19.14 -15.75
CA VAL A 72 -5.41 19.03 -16.97
C VAL A 72 -6.89 19.22 -16.66
N ILE A 73 -7.39 18.60 -15.60
CA ILE A 73 -8.83 18.51 -15.32
C ILE A 73 -9.23 19.44 -14.15
N PHE A 74 -8.70 19.19 -12.96
CA PHE A 74 -9.25 19.73 -11.71
C PHE A 74 -8.88 21.18 -11.43
N GLU A 75 -7.74 21.68 -11.94
CA GLU A 75 -7.33 23.06 -11.68
C GLU A 75 -8.37 24.09 -12.17
N ARG A 76 -9.11 23.75 -13.23
CA ARG A 76 -10.16 24.60 -13.84
C ARG A 76 -11.51 24.47 -13.15
N ILE A 77 -11.78 23.29 -12.59
CA ILE A 77 -13.10 22.90 -12.09
C ILE A 77 -13.24 23.33 -10.62
N LEU A 78 -12.17 23.17 -9.83
CA LEU A 78 -12.23 23.41 -8.40
C LEU A 78 -12.13 24.93 -8.10
N PRO A 79 -13.05 25.49 -7.30
CA PRO A 79 -13.00 26.88 -6.90
C PRO A 79 -11.95 27.12 -5.81
N GLY A 80 -11.62 28.41 -5.56
CA GLY A 80 -10.80 28.83 -4.43
C GLY A 80 -9.31 29.00 -4.72
N PRO A 81 -8.49 29.20 -3.67
CA PRO A 81 -7.06 29.40 -3.80
C PRO A 81 -6.35 28.11 -4.26
N ARG A 82 -5.17 28.27 -4.86
CA ARG A 82 -4.49 27.17 -5.57
C ARG A 82 -4.19 25.96 -4.69
N TRP A 83 -3.72 26.20 -3.46
CA TRP A 83 -3.42 25.15 -2.48
C TRP A 83 -4.69 24.39 -2.09
N ALA A 84 -5.83 25.08 -1.90
CA ALA A 84 -7.07 24.47 -1.48
C ALA A 84 -7.64 23.57 -2.59
N ARG A 85 -7.56 23.98 -3.87
CA ARG A 85 -7.96 23.13 -5.00
C ARG A 85 -7.17 21.82 -5.02
N GLY A 86 -5.85 21.91 -4.86
CA GLY A 86 -5.00 20.73 -4.82
C GLY A 86 -5.31 19.83 -3.63
N ALA A 87 -5.52 20.40 -2.44
CA ALA A 87 -5.91 19.65 -1.24
C ALA A 87 -7.28 18.94 -1.41
N VAL A 88 -8.28 19.63 -1.97
CA VAL A 88 -9.59 19.05 -2.27
C VAL A 88 -9.47 17.94 -3.32
N PHE A 89 -8.66 18.14 -4.36
CA PHE A 89 -8.36 17.11 -5.34
C PHE A 89 -7.80 15.85 -4.69
N ALA A 90 -6.90 15.99 -3.72
CA ALA A 90 -6.24 14.86 -3.07
C ALA A 90 -7.17 14.00 -2.19
N LEU A 91 -8.39 14.46 -1.89
CA LEU A 91 -9.42 13.61 -1.28
C LEU A 91 -9.82 12.45 -2.19
N LEU A 92 -9.73 12.62 -3.51
CA LEU A 92 -10.09 11.59 -4.49
C LEU A 92 -9.11 10.39 -4.45
N PRO A 93 -7.77 10.57 -4.61
CA PRO A 93 -6.83 9.47 -4.43
C PRO A 93 -6.79 8.94 -2.99
N TRP A 94 -7.03 9.76 -1.97
CA TRP A 94 -7.17 9.26 -0.59
C TRP A 94 -8.35 8.31 -0.43
N LEU A 95 -9.53 8.70 -0.95
CA LEU A 95 -10.72 7.87 -0.88
C LEU A 95 -10.52 6.57 -1.67
N PHE A 96 -9.89 6.65 -2.84
CA PHE A 96 -9.47 5.47 -3.59
C PHE A 96 -8.54 4.57 -2.76
N ALA A 97 -7.53 5.14 -2.10
CA ALA A 97 -6.59 4.37 -1.30
C ALA A 97 -7.26 3.65 -0.11
N ILE A 98 -8.18 4.31 0.61
CA ILE A 98 -8.81 3.73 1.79
C ILE A 98 -9.96 2.75 1.46
N THR A 99 -10.65 2.93 0.34
CA THR A 99 -11.83 2.12 -0.01
C THR A 99 -11.60 1.10 -1.11
N LEU A 100 -10.74 1.39 -2.08
CA LEU A 100 -10.59 0.62 -3.31
C LEU A 100 -9.25 -0.11 -3.43
N MET A 101 -8.23 0.29 -2.66
CA MET A 101 -6.92 -0.37 -2.73
C MET A 101 -6.96 -1.83 -2.30
N ALA A 102 -7.62 -2.14 -1.18
CA ALA A 102 -7.74 -3.52 -0.70
C ALA A 102 -8.42 -4.46 -1.72
N PRO A 103 -9.62 -4.14 -2.27
CA PRO A 103 -10.20 -4.99 -3.30
C PRO A 103 -9.39 -4.98 -4.59
N ALA A 104 -8.72 -3.87 -4.96
CA ALA A 104 -7.86 -3.84 -6.13
C ALA A 104 -6.66 -4.79 -6.00
N MET A 105 -6.02 -4.86 -4.82
CA MET A 105 -4.91 -5.78 -4.57
C MET A 105 -5.36 -7.24 -4.59
N ALA A 106 -6.53 -7.56 -4.02
CA ALA A 106 -7.11 -8.91 -4.13
C ALA A 106 -7.39 -9.29 -5.60
N TRP A 107 -7.83 -8.32 -6.41
CA TRP A 107 -8.04 -8.52 -7.84
C TRP A 107 -6.73 -8.74 -8.60
N VAL A 108 -5.69 -7.96 -8.28
CA VAL A 108 -4.36 -8.11 -8.88
C VAL A 108 -3.77 -9.48 -8.53
N GLU A 109 -3.90 -9.94 -7.29
CA GLU A 109 -3.44 -11.26 -6.86
C GLU A 109 -4.16 -12.37 -7.63
N ALA A 110 -5.49 -12.30 -7.76
CA ALA A 110 -6.27 -13.26 -8.54
C ALA A 110 -5.92 -13.24 -10.04
N ALA A 111 -5.52 -12.09 -10.59
CA ALA A 111 -5.13 -11.95 -11.99
C ALA A 111 -3.70 -12.46 -12.27
N VAL A 112 -2.77 -12.21 -11.35
CA VAL A 112 -1.35 -12.60 -11.48
C VAL A 112 -1.15 -14.06 -11.08
N ASN A 113 -1.87 -14.53 -10.06
CA ASN A 113 -1.93 -15.92 -9.62
C ASN A 113 -3.35 -16.45 -9.85
N PRO A 114 -3.76 -16.69 -11.11
CA PRO A 114 -5.04 -17.34 -11.37
C PRO A 114 -5.07 -18.65 -10.59
N PRO A 115 -6.20 -19.02 -9.96
CA PRO A 115 -6.26 -20.22 -9.15
C PRO A 115 -5.91 -21.44 -10.01
N ALA A 116 -4.66 -21.89 -9.91
CA ALA A 116 -4.34 -23.27 -10.24
C ALA A 116 -5.28 -24.11 -9.37
N LYS A 117 -6.07 -24.98 -10.01
CA LYS A 117 -7.06 -25.86 -9.38
C LYS A 117 -6.65 -26.17 -7.95
N ALA A 118 -7.43 -25.66 -6.99
CA ALA A 118 -7.18 -25.73 -5.57
C ALA A 118 -6.43 -27.02 -5.19
N GLN A 119 -5.12 -26.91 -5.00
CA GLN A 119 -4.39 -27.96 -4.33
C GLN A 119 -4.81 -27.82 -2.88
N GLN A 120 -5.85 -28.57 -2.52
CA GLN A 120 -6.24 -28.78 -1.14
C GLN A 120 -4.98 -29.15 -0.39
N VAL A 121 -4.48 -28.22 0.42
CA VAL A 121 -3.58 -28.55 1.52
C VAL A 121 -4.45 -29.37 2.47
N VAL A 122 -4.50 -30.67 2.25
CA VAL A 122 -5.11 -31.61 3.19
C VAL A 122 -4.25 -31.52 4.45
N ASN A 123 -4.79 -30.90 5.51
CA ASN A 123 -4.15 -30.89 6.81
C ASN A 123 -4.00 -32.35 7.27
N PRO A 124 -2.77 -32.88 7.40
CA PRO A 124 -2.56 -34.26 7.84
C PRO A 124 -3.02 -34.51 9.28
N CYS A 125 -3.30 -33.44 10.05
CA CYS A 125 -3.87 -33.49 11.39
C CYS A 125 -5.38 -33.13 11.41
N GLY A 126 -6.05 -33.04 10.24
CA GLY A 126 -7.50 -32.87 10.14
C GLY A 126 -8.23 -34.18 10.45
N VAL A 127 -9.13 -34.15 11.44
CA VAL A 127 -10.00 -35.22 11.98
C VAL A 127 -9.76 -36.61 11.33
N SER A 128 -8.82 -37.35 11.91
CA SER A 128 -8.57 -38.74 11.53
C SER A 128 -9.85 -39.56 11.66
N LYS A 129 -10.34 -40.07 10.54
CA LYS A 129 -11.38 -41.11 10.47
C LYS A 129 -10.95 -42.28 11.36
N PRO A 130 -11.84 -42.89 12.17
CA PRO A 130 -11.43 -43.96 13.08
C PRO A 130 -10.85 -45.14 12.30
N ALA A 131 -9.61 -45.52 12.64
CA ALA A 131 -8.90 -46.63 12.02
C ALA A 131 -9.49 -47.98 12.46
N ASN A 132 -9.50 -48.94 11.54
CA ASN A 132 -9.98 -50.32 11.68
C ASN A 132 -9.14 -51.10 12.73
N PRO A 133 -9.72 -51.90 13.65
CA PRO A 133 -9.00 -52.44 14.81
C PRO A 133 -8.05 -53.62 14.52
N CYS A 134 -7.95 -54.12 13.29
CA CYS A 134 -7.30 -55.41 13.00
C CYS A 134 -5.96 -55.34 12.25
N GLY A 135 -5.26 -54.19 12.24
CA GLY A 135 -3.96 -54.06 11.55
C GLY A 135 -2.79 -53.85 12.52
N THR A 136 -1.87 -54.80 12.61
CA THR A 136 -0.56 -54.60 13.25
C THR A 136 0.29 -53.66 12.38
N GLN A 137 0.33 -52.37 12.72
CA GLN A 137 1.28 -51.40 12.15
C GLN A 137 2.35 -51.04 13.20
N PRO A 138 3.62 -50.93 12.81
CA PRO A 138 4.69 -50.50 13.72
C PRO A 138 4.45 -49.07 14.21
N LYS A 139 4.86 -48.80 15.44
CA LYS A 139 4.68 -47.53 16.18
C LYS A 139 5.43 -46.39 15.49
N ALA A 140 4.86 -45.83 14.43
CA ALA A 140 5.36 -44.59 13.81
C ALA A 140 5.10 -43.43 14.77
N ALA A 141 6.14 -42.63 15.04
CA ALA A 141 6.02 -41.43 15.85
C ALA A 141 5.04 -40.45 15.20
N ASN A 142 4.10 -39.92 16.00
CA ASN A 142 3.08 -38.96 15.55
C ASN A 142 3.76 -37.65 15.10
N PRO A 143 3.66 -37.26 13.82
CA PRO A 143 4.27 -36.02 13.33
C PRO A 143 3.58 -34.75 13.87
N CYS A 144 2.40 -34.86 14.48
CA CYS A 144 1.67 -33.73 15.06
C CYS A 144 2.13 -33.40 16.51
N GLY A 145 3.09 -34.11 17.09
CA GLY A 145 3.60 -33.84 18.45
C GLY A 145 4.49 -32.60 18.58
N ALA A 146 4.92 -32.01 17.46
CA ALA A 146 5.89 -30.90 17.43
C ALA A 146 5.33 -29.60 16.81
N ILE A 147 4.01 -29.43 16.72
CA ILE A 147 3.42 -28.20 16.17
C ILE A 147 3.09 -27.23 17.32
N ALA A 148 4.15 -26.74 17.97
CA ALA A 148 4.15 -25.38 18.51
C ALA A 148 5.01 -24.57 17.54
N SER A 149 4.36 -23.71 16.75
CA SER A 149 4.87 -22.62 15.88
C SER A 149 4.28 -22.73 14.48
N ALA A 150 3.38 -21.78 14.16
CA ALA A 150 2.94 -21.47 12.81
C ALA A 150 4.16 -21.07 11.92
N PRO A 151 4.06 -21.18 10.59
CA PRO A 151 5.24 -21.07 9.73
C PRO A 151 5.82 -19.65 9.76
N ALA A 152 7.08 -19.59 10.18
CA ALA A 152 7.96 -18.45 10.02
C ALA A 152 8.29 -18.29 8.52
N ASN A 153 7.51 -17.46 7.82
CA ASN A 153 7.94 -16.80 6.59
C ASN A 153 7.59 -15.31 6.72
N ALA A 154 8.17 -14.68 7.74
CA ALA A 154 8.27 -13.25 7.86
C ALA A 154 9.74 -12.96 8.20
N SER A 155 10.56 -12.75 7.18
CA SER A 155 11.85 -12.09 7.36
C SER A 155 11.59 -10.62 7.68
N GLY A 156 11.22 -10.36 8.93
CA GLY A 156 11.07 -9.06 9.56
C GLY A 156 11.09 -9.27 11.06
N PRO A 157 11.79 -8.44 11.85
CA PRO A 157 11.80 -8.60 13.29
C PRO A 157 10.37 -8.52 13.82
N ALA A 158 10.02 -9.43 14.72
CA ALA A 158 8.74 -9.50 15.38
C ALA A 158 8.40 -8.14 16.00
N ALA A 159 7.44 -7.44 15.39
CA ALA A 159 6.80 -6.28 15.98
C ALA A 159 5.71 -6.78 16.96
N SER A 160 6.11 -7.33 18.11
CA SER A 160 5.15 -7.84 19.10
C SER A 160 4.84 -6.88 20.25
N ASP A 161 5.46 -5.70 20.34
CA ASP A 161 5.27 -4.81 21.49
C ASP A 161 4.86 -3.35 21.15
N ALA A 162 4.52 -3.04 19.89
CA ALA A 162 3.97 -1.73 19.57
C ALA A 162 2.48 -1.68 19.97
N PRO A 163 2.02 -0.67 20.75
CA PRO A 163 0.60 -0.53 21.04
C PRO A 163 -0.16 -0.43 19.71
N ALA A 164 -1.17 -1.30 19.52
CA ALA A 164 -1.96 -1.33 18.31
C ALA A 164 -2.52 0.07 18.03
N SER A 165 -1.97 0.78 17.05
CA SER A 165 -2.47 2.08 16.67
C SER A 165 -3.90 1.93 16.17
N SER A 166 -4.81 2.72 16.72
CA SER A 166 -6.21 2.72 16.30
C SER A 166 -6.30 2.87 14.76
N PRO A 167 -7.06 2.01 14.05
CA PRO A 167 -7.26 2.12 12.60
C PRO A 167 -7.72 3.52 12.16
N TRP A 168 -8.47 4.18 13.04
CA TRP A 168 -8.88 5.58 12.87
C TRP A 168 -7.68 6.52 12.74
N LEU A 169 -6.67 6.38 13.60
CA LEU A 169 -5.53 7.28 13.65
C LEU A 169 -4.59 7.07 12.44
N LEU A 170 -4.44 5.83 11.98
CA LEU A 170 -3.79 5.53 10.69
C LEU A 170 -4.55 6.16 9.51
N GLY A 171 -5.88 6.08 9.53
CA GLY A 171 -6.74 6.73 8.54
C GLY A 171 -6.56 8.26 8.51
N MET A 172 -6.50 8.90 9.68
CA MET A 172 -6.25 10.34 9.80
C MET A 172 -4.88 10.74 9.27
N MET A 173 -3.84 9.96 9.57
CA MET A 173 -2.50 10.23 9.04
C MET A 173 -2.42 10.06 7.52
N SER A 174 -3.09 9.04 6.99
CA SER A 174 -3.23 8.87 5.54
C SER A 174 -3.93 10.08 4.91
N LEU A 175 -5.03 10.56 5.51
CA LEU A 175 -5.72 11.76 5.04
C LEU A 175 -4.80 12.98 5.06
N MET A 176 -4.10 13.21 6.17
CA MET A 176 -3.16 14.33 6.30
C MET A 176 -2.08 14.29 5.23
N ALA A 177 -1.49 13.12 4.97
CA ALA A 177 -0.47 12.93 3.94
C ALA A 177 -0.98 13.29 2.53
N HIS A 178 -2.20 12.90 2.20
CA HIS A 178 -2.82 13.26 0.93
C HIS A 178 -3.14 14.76 0.85
N LEU A 179 -3.65 15.36 1.93
CA LEU A 179 -3.91 16.81 1.98
C LEU A 179 -2.62 17.62 1.79
N VAL A 180 -1.50 17.18 2.38
CA VAL A 180 -0.17 17.77 2.18
C VAL A 180 0.27 17.64 0.72
N TYR A 181 0.18 16.44 0.14
CA TYR A 181 0.46 16.23 -1.29
C TYR A 181 -0.35 17.17 -2.17
N GLY A 182 -1.67 17.20 -1.97
CA GLY A 182 -2.59 18.04 -2.74
C GLY A 182 -2.29 19.53 -2.60
N GLY A 183 -2.11 19.99 -1.36
CA GLY A 183 -1.78 21.38 -1.06
C GLY A 183 -0.50 21.83 -1.77
N ILE A 184 0.54 20.98 -1.77
CA ILE A 184 1.79 21.23 -2.48
C ILE A 184 1.58 21.25 -3.99
N VAL A 185 0.89 20.25 -4.55
CA VAL A 185 0.61 20.19 -5.99
C VAL A 185 -0.12 21.45 -6.47
N GLY A 186 -1.15 21.86 -5.73
CA GLY A 186 -1.91 23.08 -6.01
C GLY A 186 -1.05 24.35 -5.93
N SER A 187 -0.15 24.42 -4.95
CA SER A 187 0.73 25.58 -4.74
C SER A 187 1.83 25.71 -5.79
N PHE A 188 2.47 24.59 -6.15
CA PHE A 188 3.62 24.56 -7.06
C PHE A 188 3.22 24.56 -8.54
N TYR A 189 2.07 23.97 -8.89
CA TYR A 189 1.61 23.99 -10.28
C TYR A 189 1.32 25.43 -10.71
N ARG A 190 1.97 25.90 -11.78
CA ARG A 190 1.77 27.21 -12.41
C ARG A 190 1.24 27.04 -13.82
N ARG A 191 0.09 27.66 -14.12
CA ARG A 191 -0.39 27.79 -15.49
C ARG A 191 0.29 29.00 -16.16
N THR A 192 0.48 28.92 -17.47
CA THR A 192 0.85 30.05 -18.32
C THR A 192 -0.27 31.09 -18.25
N VAL A 193 0.10 32.35 -17.95
CA VAL A 193 -0.83 33.48 -17.89
C VAL A 193 -1.33 33.82 -19.28
#